data_AF-A0A9W7A4K3-F1
#
_entry.id   AF-A0A9W7A4K3-F1
#
_cell.length_a   1.000
_cell.length_b   1.000
_cell.length_c   1.000
_cell.angle_alpha   90.00
_cell.angle_beta   90.00
_cell.angle_gamma   90.00
#
_symmetry.space_group_name_H-M   'P 1'
#
loop_
_entity.id
_entity.type
_entity.pdbx_description
1 polymer ?
#
loop_
_entity_poly.entity_id
_entity_poly.type
_entity_poly.pdbx_seq_one_letter_code
_entity_poly.pdbx_strand_id
1 'polypeptide(L)'
;MLSIITFLHLLALIPLSHTFSPSILNPILTKTNLYSTPPPRKSSASFYDADTLNNLLDFHSALGLPETSEEPLPPSTSQDGLFELVDKMASKTVNTVKAIACDVDGTLIPRGSRVANSDSLRVVKRAISSKRITFFLATGKTRKGAIDSLLRSGEIEEEELLNCPGVYLQGLVVVDAKGEVIYERRLENKSVAKAVAKVRSDGGGLAVVGYDGENILCDAEDVDHPGVTGLNEKYGEPRVKVCEGGLSNYAPSFHKLLVIAEEDEVGIAAVDSLRQPLEAVGRSGKFEITQALQNMLEVMPKYTGKGEGVKVLLRHLGLRGNECLAVGDAENDEDMLAFCSPSASLADSSAGAKAKAEHVMEESSGEGGAGRAMELYALGLKAIKFVTGNKKKVEEVKALMGDVEGVEIDNVKLDLPELQGSDAIEIARQKCMLAAKEVGGAVITEDTSLCFNALGGLPGPYIRWFLESCGHEGLNKMLDGFEDRSAYAQTIVAFCEGEGQEVLMFNGRTEGTIVPARGSKDFGWDAIFEVDGKTYGEMNKEEKNEVSHRGKAFLKFKEYLKDLD
;
A
#
# COMPACT_ATOMS: atom_id res chain seq x y z
N MET A 1 26.63 -17.68 17.44
CA MET A 1 27.97 -17.15 17.11
C MET A 1 28.50 -17.71 15.80
N LEU A 2 28.43 -19.03 15.53
CA LEU A 2 28.82 -19.61 14.23
C LEU A 2 28.15 -18.93 13.03
N SER A 3 26.85 -18.62 13.11
CA SER A 3 26.08 -18.01 12.01
C SER A 3 26.49 -16.57 11.65
N ILE A 4 27.15 -15.84 12.56
CA ILE A 4 27.64 -14.47 12.30
C ILE A 4 28.99 -14.51 11.58
N ILE A 5 29.81 -15.52 11.89
CA ILE A 5 31.13 -15.71 11.28
C ILE A 5 30.99 -16.17 9.83
N THR A 6 29.98 -17.01 9.52
CA THR A 6 29.63 -17.40 8.14
C THR A 6 29.11 -16.21 7.33
N PHE A 7 28.35 -15.30 7.94
CA PHE A 7 27.82 -14.09 7.29
C PHE A 7 28.94 -13.09 6.93
N LEU A 8 29.94 -12.93 7.81
CA LEU A 8 31.10 -12.08 7.55
C LEU A 8 32.05 -12.67 6.48
N HIS A 9 32.17 -14.00 6.40
CA HIS A 9 32.95 -14.66 5.34
C HIS A 9 32.33 -14.48 3.95
N LEU A 10 31.00 -14.50 3.84
CA LEU A 10 30.31 -14.28 2.55
C LEU A 10 30.41 -12.83 2.06
N LEU A 11 30.40 -11.85 2.97
CA LEU A 11 30.58 -10.43 2.62
C LEU A 11 31.97 -10.09 2.08
N ALA A 12 33.00 -10.85 2.49
CA ALA A 12 34.38 -10.64 2.03
C ALA A 12 34.64 -11.17 0.60
N LEU A 13 33.73 -11.98 0.04
CA LEU A 13 33.88 -12.60 -1.29
C LEU A 13 33.14 -11.86 -2.41
N ILE A 14 32.41 -10.79 -2.09
CA ILE A 14 31.70 -9.98 -3.09
C ILE A 14 32.62 -8.85 -3.59
N PRO A 15 32.90 -8.74 -4.90
CA PRO A 15 33.60 -7.58 -5.44
C PRO A 15 32.71 -6.34 -5.25
N LEU A 16 33.01 -5.51 -4.26
CA LEU A 16 32.31 -4.26 -3.99
C LEU A 16 32.66 -3.22 -5.06
N SER A 17 31.88 -3.19 -6.14
CA SER A 17 31.93 -2.13 -7.15
C SER A 17 30.82 -1.10 -6.96
N HIS A 18 30.45 -0.71 -5.74
CA HIS A 18 29.65 0.50 -5.51
C HIS A 18 30.00 1.16 -4.17
N THR A 19 30.26 2.46 -4.25
CA THR A 19 30.66 3.35 -3.16
C THR A 19 29.58 3.48 -2.09
N PHE A 20 29.80 2.91 -0.91
CA PHE A 20 29.02 3.22 0.28
C PHE A 20 29.51 4.52 0.96
N SER A 21 28.56 5.34 1.43
CA SER A 21 28.82 6.55 2.21
C SER A 21 29.62 6.27 3.49
N PRO A 22 30.60 7.10 3.88
CA PRO A 22 31.41 6.92 5.09
C PRO A 22 30.63 6.92 6.43
N SER A 23 29.33 7.23 6.41
CA SER A 23 28.49 7.36 7.60
C SER A 23 28.03 6.02 8.21
N ILE A 24 28.19 4.89 7.51
CA ILE A 24 27.68 3.58 7.97
C ILE A 24 28.76 2.73 8.66
N LEU A 25 30.05 2.97 8.39
CA LEU A 25 31.16 2.12 8.87
C LEU A 25 31.77 2.54 10.21
N ASN A 26 31.58 3.79 10.63
CA ASN A 26 32.24 4.33 11.82
C ASN A 26 31.73 3.83 13.20
N PRO A 27 30.46 3.40 13.37
CA PRO A 27 29.99 2.87 14.66
C PRO A 27 30.41 1.41 14.95
N ILE A 28 30.87 0.67 13.94
CA ILE A 28 31.20 -0.76 14.07
C ILE A 28 32.67 -0.95 14.47
N LEU A 29 33.58 -0.07 14.04
CA LEU A 29 35.03 -0.17 14.31
C LEU A 29 35.46 0.46 15.65
N THR A 30 34.61 1.26 16.30
CA THR A 30 34.94 1.93 17.58
C THR A 30 34.68 1.07 18.83
N LYS A 31 34.09 -0.13 18.69
CA LYS A 31 33.88 -1.07 19.82
C LYS A 31 35.00 -2.08 20.02
N THR A 32 36.00 -2.13 19.15
CA THR A 32 37.19 -2.97 19.29
C THR A 32 38.40 -2.06 19.35
N ASN A 33 38.97 -1.93 20.54
CA ASN A 33 40.04 -1.00 20.92
C ASN A 33 41.38 -1.31 20.21
N LEU A 34 41.43 -1.19 18.88
CA LEU A 34 42.60 -1.44 18.04
C LEU A 34 42.90 -0.18 17.22
N TYR A 35 44.12 0.31 17.42
CA TYR A 35 44.78 1.45 16.78
C TYR A 35 44.49 2.84 17.35
N SER A 36 45.39 3.26 18.24
CA SER A 36 45.74 4.64 18.48
C SER A 36 46.51 5.21 17.26
N THR A 37 46.11 6.42 16.86
CA THR A 37 46.65 7.30 15.79
C THR A 37 46.12 7.09 14.35
N PRO A 38 45.65 8.15 13.67
CA PRO A 38 45.16 8.06 12.30
C PRO A 38 46.32 8.21 11.28
N PRO A 39 46.38 7.41 10.19
CA PRO A 39 47.37 7.61 9.13
C PRO A 39 46.88 8.66 8.10
N PRO A 40 47.80 9.25 7.31
CA PRO A 40 47.52 10.45 6.52
C PRO A 40 46.76 10.14 5.23
N ARG A 41 45.96 11.11 4.77
CA ARG A 41 45.27 11.09 3.48
C ARG A 41 46.28 11.03 2.33
N LYS A 42 46.20 10.00 1.47
CA LYS A 42 46.73 10.03 0.10
C LYS A 42 45.74 9.44 -0.90
N SER A 43 45.79 10.03 -2.09
CA SER A 43 44.93 9.87 -3.25
C SER A 43 45.27 8.66 -4.12
N SER A 44 44.27 8.23 -4.92
CA SER A 44 44.32 7.48 -6.18
C SER A 44 44.98 6.09 -6.22
N ALA A 45 44.15 5.09 -6.53
CA ALA A 45 44.42 3.84 -7.26
C ALA A 45 45.79 3.15 -7.12
N SER A 46 45.84 2.06 -6.33
CA SER A 46 46.69 0.88 -6.60
C SER A 46 46.19 -0.33 -5.80
N PHE A 47 46.22 -1.50 -6.43
CA PHE A 47 45.89 -2.82 -5.88
C PHE A 47 46.68 -3.14 -4.59
N TYR A 48 46.05 -3.82 -3.62
CA TYR A 48 46.76 -4.37 -2.46
C TYR A 48 47.36 -5.75 -2.77
N ASP A 49 48.55 -5.93 -2.20
CA ASP A 49 49.59 -6.93 -2.40
C ASP A 49 49.34 -8.26 -1.66
N ALA A 50 49.96 -9.34 -2.15
CA ALA A 50 49.77 -10.74 -1.78
C ALA A 50 50.11 -11.07 -0.31
N ASP A 51 50.80 -10.17 0.40
CA ASP A 51 51.16 -10.36 1.81
C ASP A 51 49.99 -10.18 2.80
N THR A 52 48.87 -9.58 2.36
CA THR A 52 47.68 -9.41 3.22
C THR A 52 46.89 -10.73 3.37
N LEU A 53 47.02 -11.64 2.40
CA LEU A 53 46.31 -12.93 2.38
C LEU A 53 46.96 -13.99 3.28
N ASN A 54 48.28 -13.91 3.48
CA ASN A 54 49.00 -14.87 4.32
C ASN A 54 48.71 -14.69 5.82
N ASN A 55 48.39 -13.47 6.28
CA ASN A 55 48.04 -13.22 7.68
C ASN A 55 46.64 -13.73 8.09
N LEU A 56 45.81 -14.17 7.15
CA LEU A 56 44.49 -14.76 7.41
C LEU A 56 44.56 -16.28 7.67
N LEU A 57 45.64 -16.94 7.26
CA LEU A 57 45.84 -18.38 7.45
C LEU A 57 46.33 -18.73 8.87
N ASP A 58 46.97 -17.81 9.58
CA ASP A 58 47.43 -18.03 10.96
C ASP A 58 46.29 -18.01 12.00
N PHE A 59 45.08 -17.60 11.63
CA PHE A 59 43.93 -17.55 12.54
C PHE A 59 43.30 -18.94 12.80
N HIS A 60 43.55 -19.91 11.93
CA HIS A 60 42.98 -21.27 12.07
C HIS A 60 43.68 -22.11 13.14
N SER A 61 44.97 -21.86 13.42
CA SER A 61 45.74 -22.65 14.40
C SER A 61 45.43 -22.27 15.87
N ALA A 62 44.89 -21.07 16.11
CA ALA A 62 44.64 -20.55 17.47
C ALA A 62 43.33 -21.02 18.12
N LEU A 63 42.40 -21.64 17.38
CA LEU A 63 41.04 -21.92 17.86
C LEU A 63 40.76 -23.38 18.26
N GLY A 64 41.73 -24.30 18.13
CA GLY A 64 41.66 -25.63 18.75
C GLY A 64 40.39 -26.47 18.44
N LEU A 65 39.84 -26.35 17.23
CA LEU A 65 38.67 -27.12 16.81
C LEU A 65 39.11 -28.46 16.16
N PRO A 66 38.41 -29.57 16.42
CA PRO A 66 38.77 -30.87 15.86
C PRO A 66 38.48 -30.94 14.36
N GLU A 67 39.42 -31.51 13.61
CA GLU A 67 39.26 -31.86 12.20
C GLU A 67 38.12 -32.88 12.03
N THR A 68 37.06 -32.51 11.30
CA THR A 68 36.06 -33.47 10.84
C THR A 68 35.95 -33.43 9.33
N SER A 69 36.49 -34.51 8.73
CA SER A 69 36.20 -35.16 7.44
C SER A 69 35.51 -34.36 6.34
N GLU A 70 36.24 -34.25 5.23
CA GLU A 70 35.81 -33.81 3.90
C GLU A 70 34.54 -34.56 3.41
N GLU A 71 33.48 -33.82 3.12
CA GLU A 71 32.51 -34.19 2.08
C GLU A 71 32.49 -33.09 1.00
N PRO A 72 32.47 -33.44 -0.30
CA PRO A 72 32.60 -32.47 -1.38
C PRO A 72 31.30 -31.68 -1.59
N LEU A 73 31.43 -30.36 -1.73
CA LEU A 73 30.35 -29.45 -2.13
C LEU A 73 29.78 -29.82 -3.52
N PRO A 74 28.44 -29.80 -3.71
CA PRO A 74 27.84 -30.02 -5.02
C PRO A 74 28.03 -28.79 -5.94
N PRO A 75 28.09 -28.97 -7.28
CA PRO A 75 28.47 -27.91 -8.19
C PRO A 75 27.33 -26.93 -8.51
N SER A 76 27.71 -25.65 -8.59
CA SER A 76 27.01 -24.48 -9.15
C SER A 76 25.59 -24.20 -8.64
N THR A 77 25.49 -23.51 -7.52
CA THR A 77 24.33 -22.64 -7.24
C THR A 77 24.42 -21.46 -8.21
N SER A 78 23.48 -21.34 -9.15
CA SER A 78 23.31 -20.12 -9.94
C SER A 78 23.06 -18.93 -9.00
N GLN A 79 23.37 -17.70 -9.43
CA GLN A 79 23.07 -16.48 -8.65
C GLN A 79 21.62 -16.49 -8.12
N ASP A 80 20.68 -17.03 -8.91
CA ASP A 80 19.26 -17.17 -8.54
C ASP A 80 19.03 -18.02 -7.28
N GLY A 81 19.77 -19.12 -7.10
CA GLY A 81 19.62 -19.98 -5.91
C GLY A 81 20.22 -19.36 -4.63
N LEU A 82 21.15 -18.41 -4.77
CA LEU A 82 21.67 -17.65 -3.64
C LEU A 82 20.66 -16.57 -3.21
N PHE A 83 19.95 -15.94 -4.15
CA PHE A 83 18.86 -15.02 -3.86
C PHE A 83 17.70 -15.71 -3.12
N GLU A 84 17.33 -16.91 -3.56
CA GLU A 84 16.26 -17.71 -2.93
C GLU A 84 16.58 -18.07 -1.46
N LEU A 85 17.84 -18.38 -1.17
CA LEU A 85 18.32 -18.68 0.18
C LEU A 85 18.33 -17.42 1.07
N VAL A 86 18.71 -16.27 0.51
CA VAL A 86 18.70 -14.97 1.18
C VAL A 86 17.27 -14.49 1.46
N ASP A 87 16.32 -14.73 0.55
CA ASP A 87 14.90 -14.43 0.73
C ASP A 87 14.27 -15.31 1.82
N LYS A 88 14.60 -16.61 1.86
CA LYS A 88 14.22 -17.50 2.97
C LYS A 88 14.74 -17.01 4.33
N MET A 89 15.91 -16.37 4.37
CA MET A 89 16.51 -15.83 5.59
C MET A 89 16.00 -14.44 5.98
N ALA A 90 15.51 -13.63 5.03
CA ALA A 90 15.01 -12.25 5.27
C ALA A 90 13.56 -12.19 5.79
N SER A 91 12.80 -13.29 5.68
CA SER A 91 11.39 -13.42 6.08
C SER A 91 11.07 -13.26 7.57
N LYS A 92 12.07 -12.96 8.42
CA LYS A 92 11.89 -12.71 9.86
C LYS A 92 11.81 -11.23 10.24
N THR A 93 11.82 -10.33 9.26
CA THR A 93 11.61 -8.89 9.46
C THR A 93 10.12 -8.60 9.26
N VAL A 94 9.53 -7.73 10.08
CA VAL A 94 8.13 -7.29 9.90
C VAL A 94 7.96 -6.77 8.46
N ASN A 95 7.27 -7.54 7.60
CA ASN A 95 7.07 -7.21 6.19
C ASN A 95 6.31 -5.89 6.13
N THR A 96 6.98 -4.83 5.70
CA THR A 96 6.35 -3.53 5.46
C THR A 96 6.07 -3.46 3.97
N VAL A 97 4.79 -3.51 3.61
CA VAL A 97 4.37 -3.31 2.21
C VAL A 97 4.72 -1.89 1.79
N LYS A 98 5.39 -1.79 0.64
CA LYS A 98 5.89 -0.57 0.00
C LYS A 98 5.32 -0.37 -1.40
N ALA A 99 4.68 -1.38 -1.98
CA ALA A 99 4.02 -1.28 -3.26
C ALA A 99 2.69 -2.05 -3.30
N ILE A 100 1.80 -1.64 -4.21
CA ILE A 100 0.54 -2.34 -4.51
C ILE A 100 0.48 -2.54 -6.01
N ALA A 101 0.45 -3.81 -6.44
CA ALA A 101 0.13 -4.23 -7.80
C ALA A 101 -1.35 -4.59 -7.85
N CYS A 102 -2.15 -3.85 -8.62
CA CYS A 102 -3.59 -4.08 -8.67
C CYS A 102 -4.06 -4.32 -10.11
N ASP A 103 -4.82 -5.40 -10.31
CA ASP A 103 -5.57 -5.60 -11.54
C ASP A 103 -6.72 -4.57 -11.69
N VAL A 104 -7.21 -4.41 -12.92
CA VAL A 104 -8.28 -3.47 -13.28
C VAL A 104 -9.62 -4.19 -13.47
N ASP A 105 -9.76 -5.10 -14.44
CA ASP A 105 -11.04 -5.69 -14.83
C ASP A 105 -11.38 -6.92 -14.01
N GLY A 106 -12.52 -6.91 -13.31
CA GLY A 106 -12.85 -7.95 -12.34
C GLY A 106 -12.24 -7.69 -10.96
N THR A 107 -11.45 -6.62 -10.82
CA THR A 107 -10.83 -6.19 -9.56
C THR A 107 -11.27 -4.77 -9.17
N LEU A 108 -10.74 -3.72 -9.81
CA LEU A 108 -11.15 -2.32 -9.58
C LEU A 108 -12.45 -1.95 -10.31
N ILE A 109 -12.65 -2.53 -11.50
CA ILE A 109 -13.87 -2.44 -12.29
C ILE A 109 -14.63 -3.75 -12.08
N PRO A 110 -15.79 -3.73 -11.41
CA PRO A 110 -16.55 -4.94 -11.13
C PRO A 110 -16.91 -5.71 -12.39
N ARG A 111 -17.03 -7.03 -12.29
CA ARG A 111 -17.45 -7.88 -13.42
C ARG A 111 -18.80 -7.41 -13.99
N GLY A 112 -18.84 -7.16 -15.29
CA GLY A 112 -20.03 -6.64 -15.97
C GLY A 112 -20.27 -5.13 -15.83
N SER A 113 -19.42 -4.41 -15.09
CA SER A 113 -19.46 -2.95 -14.98
C SER A 113 -18.55 -2.28 -16.03
N ARG A 114 -18.85 -1.01 -16.34
CA ARG A 114 -17.97 -0.10 -17.11
C ARG A 114 -17.37 1.00 -16.24
N VAL A 115 -17.73 1.03 -14.96
CA VAL A 115 -17.35 2.05 -13.99
C VAL A 115 -16.67 1.34 -12.83
N ALA A 116 -15.51 1.85 -12.43
CA ALA A 116 -14.77 1.35 -11.28
C ALA A 116 -15.58 1.53 -9.99
N ASN A 117 -15.38 0.63 -9.02
CA ASN A 117 -15.98 0.77 -7.70
C ASN A 117 -15.41 2.01 -6.99
N SER A 118 -16.29 2.91 -6.55
CA SER A 118 -15.90 4.20 -5.96
C SER A 118 -15.08 4.04 -4.69
N ASP A 119 -15.44 3.11 -3.81
CA ASP A 119 -14.77 2.94 -2.52
C ASP A 119 -13.34 2.41 -2.71
N SER A 120 -13.16 1.45 -3.62
CA SER A 120 -11.84 0.99 -4.05
C SER A 120 -10.99 2.12 -4.62
N LEU A 121 -11.58 3.00 -5.44
CA LEU A 121 -10.85 4.14 -6.01
C LEU A 121 -10.47 5.19 -4.98
N ARG A 122 -11.28 5.44 -3.95
CA ARG A 122 -10.90 6.32 -2.83
C ARG A 122 -9.68 5.76 -2.10
N VAL A 123 -9.62 4.44 -1.90
CA VAL A 123 -8.46 3.78 -1.31
C VAL A 123 -7.23 3.86 -2.21
N VAL A 124 -7.38 3.67 -3.53
CA VAL A 124 -6.28 3.88 -4.50
C VAL A 124 -5.76 5.31 -4.44
N LYS A 125 -6.64 6.31 -4.43
CA LYS A 125 -6.28 7.73 -4.31
C LYS A 125 -5.52 7.99 -3.01
N ARG A 126 -5.95 7.40 -1.89
CA ARG A 126 -5.25 7.46 -0.60
C ARG A 126 -3.87 6.82 -0.68
N ALA A 127 -3.75 5.65 -1.31
CA ALA A 127 -2.47 4.96 -1.50
C ALA A 127 -1.48 5.84 -2.28
N ILE A 128 -1.90 6.39 -3.43
CA ILE A 128 -1.11 7.29 -4.27
C ILE A 128 -0.69 8.56 -3.49
N SER A 129 -1.65 9.20 -2.80
CA SER A 129 -1.43 10.44 -2.06
C SER A 129 -0.51 10.27 -0.86
N SER A 130 -0.48 9.09 -0.24
CA SER A 130 0.34 8.82 0.95
C SER A 130 1.84 8.99 0.70
N LYS A 131 2.31 8.78 -0.54
CA LYS A 131 3.73 8.68 -0.94
C LYS A 131 4.54 7.63 -0.16
N ARG A 132 3.92 6.89 0.76
CA ARG A 132 4.52 5.79 1.53
C ARG A 132 4.58 4.51 0.71
N ILE A 133 3.58 4.32 -0.15
CA ILE A 133 3.39 3.14 -0.97
C ILE A 133 3.35 3.55 -2.44
N THR A 134 4.02 2.77 -3.28
CA THR A 134 3.94 2.90 -4.73
C THR A 134 2.78 2.06 -5.23
N PHE A 135 1.70 2.71 -5.65
CA PHE A 135 0.59 2.04 -6.34
C PHE A 135 0.89 1.90 -7.83
N PHE A 136 0.54 0.78 -8.44
CA PHE A 136 0.58 0.60 -9.89
C PHE A 136 -0.45 -0.41 -10.39
N LEU A 137 -0.91 -0.18 -11.62
CA LEU A 137 -1.84 -1.08 -12.31
C LEU A 137 -1.07 -2.26 -12.92
N ALA A 138 -1.66 -3.45 -12.86
CA ALA A 138 -1.20 -4.67 -13.52
C ALA A 138 -2.35 -5.26 -14.35
N THR A 139 -2.44 -4.90 -15.63
CA THR A 139 -3.64 -5.15 -16.45
C THR A 139 -3.31 -5.71 -17.84
N GLY A 140 -4.30 -6.39 -18.42
CA GLY A 140 -4.29 -6.82 -19.82
C GLY A 140 -4.50 -5.67 -20.81
N LYS A 141 -4.99 -4.52 -20.35
CA LYS A 141 -5.32 -3.33 -21.18
C LYS A 141 -4.10 -2.56 -21.67
N THR A 142 -4.30 -1.67 -22.64
CA THR A 142 -3.33 -0.60 -22.90
C THR A 142 -3.27 0.38 -21.72
N ARG A 143 -2.22 1.19 -21.63
CA ARG A 143 -2.10 2.18 -20.53
C ARG A 143 -3.22 3.20 -20.63
N LYS A 144 -3.48 3.71 -21.84
CA LYS A 144 -4.59 4.66 -22.07
C LYS A 144 -5.94 4.01 -21.74
N GLY A 145 -6.19 2.80 -22.23
CA GLY A 145 -7.46 2.10 -21.99
C GLY A 145 -7.73 1.85 -20.50
N ALA A 146 -6.70 1.51 -19.73
CA ALA A 146 -6.81 1.34 -18.28
C ALA A 146 -7.14 2.66 -17.58
N ILE A 147 -6.39 3.73 -17.87
CA ILE A 147 -6.60 5.05 -17.27
C ILE A 147 -7.99 5.58 -17.63
N ASP A 148 -8.33 5.65 -18.93
CA ASP A 148 -9.62 6.15 -19.42
C ASP A 148 -10.81 5.38 -18.81
N SER A 149 -10.64 4.09 -18.47
CA SER A 149 -11.68 3.30 -17.82
C SER A 149 -11.88 3.66 -16.34
N LEU A 150 -10.80 3.96 -15.61
CA LEU A 150 -10.88 4.37 -14.20
C LEU A 150 -11.42 5.80 -14.03
N LEU A 151 -11.17 6.69 -14.99
CA LEU A 151 -11.67 8.07 -14.96
C LEU A 151 -13.21 8.18 -15.05
N ARG A 152 -13.89 7.14 -15.55
CA ARG A 152 -15.35 7.15 -15.72
C ARG A 152 -16.13 7.26 -14.41
N SER A 153 -15.51 6.93 -13.28
CA SER A 153 -16.13 7.06 -11.96
C SER A 153 -16.22 8.51 -11.47
N GLY A 154 -15.29 9.37 -11.92
CA GLY A 154 -15.09 10.72 -11.39
C GLY A 154 -14.43 10.78 -10.00
N GLU A 155 -13.96 9.65 -9.45
CA GLU A 155 -13.33 9.61 -8.11
C GLU A 155 -11.80 9.83 -8.16
N ILE A 156 -11.19 9.60 -9.32
CA ILE A 156 -9.74 9.71 -9.54
C ILE A 156 -9.46 10.53 -10.80
N GLU A 157 -8.39 11.34 -10.76
CA GLU A 157 -7.99 12.22 -11.85
C GLU A 157 -6.86 11.62 -12.69
N GLU A 158 -6.76 12.03 -13.95
CA GLU A 158 -5.78 11.50 -14.90
C GLU A 158 -4.34 11.69 -14.42
N GLU A 159 -4.04 12.86 -13.85
CA GLU A 159 -2.70 13.22 -13.35
C GLU A 159 -2.26 12.31 -12.17
N GLU A 160 -3.20 11.80 -11.36
CA GLU A 160 -2.91 10.89 -10.25
C GLU A 160 -2.41 9.53 -10.79
N LEU A 161 -2.98 9.06 -11.90
CA LEU A 161 -2.63 7.78 -12.52
C LEU A 161 -1.44 7.87 -13.48
N LEU A 162 -1.26 8.99 -14.19
CA LEU A 162 -0.14 9.17 -15.13
C LEU A 162 1.23 9.18 -14.44
N ASN A 163 1.27 9.58 -13.17
CA ASN A 163 2.47 9.58 -12.35
C ASN A 163 2.73 8.25 -11.62
N CYS A 164 1.84 7.27 -11.78
CA CYS A 164 2.07 5.92 -11.30
C CYS A 164 2.85 5.11 -12.35
N PRO A 165 3.83 4.27 -11.93
CA PRO A 165 4.35 3.24 -12.80
C PRO A 165 3.25 2.22 -13.13
N GLY A 166 3.51 1.29 -14.05
CA GLY A 166 2.47 0.34 -14.45
C GLY A 166 2.96 -0.81 -15.30
N VAL A 167 2.17 -1.88 -15.28
CA VAL A 167 2.35 -3.13 -15.99
C VAL A 167 1.12 -3.32 -16.89
N TYR A 168 1.34 -3.23 -18.20
CA TYR A 168 0.26 -3.19 -19.20
C TYR A 168 0.42 -4.32 -20.23
N LEU A 169 -0.64 -4.54 -21.02
CA LEU A 169 -0.68 -5.56 -22.06
C LEU A 169 -0.24 -6.94 -21.54
N GLN A 170 -0.76 -7.36 -20.38
CA GLN A 170 -0.35 -8.61 -19.70
C GLN A 170 1.14 -8.67 -19.33
N GLY A 171 1.70 -7.54 -18.91
CA GLY A 171 3.11 -7.44 -18.52
C GLY A 171 4.10 -7.44 -19.68
N LEU A 172 3.61 -7.24 -20.91
CA LEU A 172 4.45 -7.08 -22.09
C LEU A 172 5.01 -5.67 -22.23
N VAL A 173 4.43 -4.68 -21.55
CA VAL A 173 4.94 -3.31 -21.47
C VAL A 173 4.96 -2.90 -20.00
N VAL A 174 6.11 -2.47 -19.52
CA VAL A 174 6.27 -1.90 -18.17
C VAL A 174 6.76 -0.48 -18.30
N VAL A 175 6.08 0.44 -17.60
CA VAL A 175 6.46 1.86 -17.55
C VAL A 175 6.84 2.26 -16.13
N ASP A 176 7.79 3.19 -16.03
CA ASP A 176 8.14 3.80 -14.75
C ASP A 176 7.21 4.97 -14.39
N ALA A 177 7.46 5.61 -13.23
CA ALA A 177 6.67 6.74 -12.75
C ALA A 177 6.81 8.02 -13.61
N LYS A 178 7.78 8.09 -14.51
CA LYS A 178 7.92 9.18 -15.51
C LYS A 178 7.15 8.87 -16.79
N GLY A 179 6.58 7.67 -16.90
CA GLY A 179 5.93 7.17 -18.10
C GLY A 179 6.88 6.64 -19.16
N GLU A 180 8.16 6.41 -18.82
CA GLU A 180 9.14 5.82 -19.75
C GLU A 180 8.97 4.29 -19.80
N VAL A 181 9.00 3.71 -20.99
CA VAL A 181 8.96 2.25 -21.16
C VAL A 181 10.31 1.66 -20.74
N ILE A 182 10.31 0.90 -19.65
CA ILE A 182 11.52 0.25 -19.09
C ILE A 182 11.65 -1.21 -19.49
N TYR A 183 10.58 -1.81 -20.00
CA TYR A 183 10.57 -3.17 -20.55
C TYR A 183 9.46 -3.32 -21.57
N GLU A 184 9.78 -4.00 -22.66
CA GLU A 184 8.86 -4.27 -23.77
C GLU A 184 9.13 -5.66 -24.35
N ARG A 185 8.07 -6.41 -24.67
CA ARG A 185 8.19 -7.69 -25.36
C ARG A 185 7.13 -7.88 -26.44
N ARG A 186 7.57 -8.36 -27.59
CA ARG A 186 6.75 -8.55 -28.80
C ARG A 186 6.83 -9.99 -29.31
N LEU A 187 5.80 -10.39 -30.04
CA LEU A 187 5.77 -11.62 -30.82
C LEU A 187 6.78 -11.53 -31.98
N GLU A 188 7.31 -12.68 -32.41
CA GLU A 188 8.04 -12.73 -33.68
C GLU A 188 7.02 -12.59 -34.83
N ASN A 189 7.36 -11.89 -35.92
CA ASN A 189 6.47 -11.77 -37.09
C ASN A 189 6.01 -13.14 -37.64
N LYS A 190 6.87 -14.15 -37.56
CA LYS A 190 6.52 -15.52 -37.95
C LYS A 190 5.49 -16.15 -36.99
N SER A 191 5.53 -15.82 -35.71
CA SER A 191 4.54 -16.23 -34.71
C SER A 191 3.19 -15.61 -35.01
N VAL A 192 3.16 -14.31 -35.30
CA VAL A 192 1.95 -13.57 -35.72
C VAL A 192 1.33 -14.23 -36.95
N ALA A 193 2.11 -14.40 -38.02
CA ALA A 193 1.61 -15.01 -39.26
C ALA A 193 1.07 -16.43 -39.04
N LYS A 194 1.72 -17.25 -38.21
CA LYS A 194 1.26 -18.60 -37.86
C LYS A 194 -0.06 -18.58 -37.07
N ALA A 195 -0.17 -17.70 -36.08
CA ALA A 195 -1.37 -17.57 -35.27
C ALA A 195 -2.56 -17.08 -36.11
N VAL A 196 -2.38 -16.00 -36.87
CA VAL A 196 -3.41 -15.46 -37.78
C VAL A 196 -3.84 -16.52 -38.78
N ALA A 197 -2.90 -17.19 -39.46
CA ALA A 197 -3.24 -18.26 -40.41
C ALA A 197 -4.05 -19.39 -39.76
N LYS A 198 -3.74 -19.74 -38.49
CA LYS A 198 -4.48 -20.77 -37.77
C LYS A 198 -5.89 -20.35 -37.39
N VAL A 199 -6.07 -19.09 -36.97
CA VAL A 199 -7.40 -18.53 -36.70
C VAL A 199 -8.23 -18.47 -37.99
N ARG A 200 -7.63 -18.07 -39.11
CA ARG A 200 -8.34 -18.04 -40.40
C ARG A 200 -8.72 -19.42 -40.92
N SER A 201 -7.94 -20.46 -40.64
CA SER A 201 -8.25 -21.82 -41.10
C SER A 201 -9.28 -22.54 -40.23
N ASP A 202 -9.23 -22.34 -38.91
CA ASP A 202 -9.99 -23.16 -37.95
C ASP A 202 -10.98 -22.34 -37.10
N GLY A 203 -10.85 -21.03 -37.07
CA GLY A 203 -11.57 -20.17 -36.14
C GLY A 203 -13.01 -19.83 -36.55
N GLY A 204 -13.39 -20.00 -37.82
CA GLY A 204 -14.79 -19.89 -38.29
C GLY A 204 -15.60 -18.72 -37.68
N GLY A 205 -15.42 -17.50 -38.19
CA GLY A 205 -16.18 -16.33 -37.73
C GLY A 205 -15.53 -15.53 -36.60
N LEU A 206 -14.40 -16.01 -36.05
CA LEU A 206 -13.58 -15.25 -35.09
C LEU A 206 -12.77 -14.14 -35.77
N ALA A 207 -12.65 -13.00 -35.08
CA ALA A 207 -11.80 -11.88 -35.47
C ALA A 207 -10.46 -11.92 -34.74
N VAL A 208 -9.44 -11.28 -35.33
CA VAL A 208 -8.10 -11.14 -34.76
C VAL A 208 -7.72 -9.67 -34.66
N VAL A 209 -7.24 -9.28 -33.49
CA VAL A 209 -6.78 -7.93 -33.20
C VAL A 209 -5.36 -7.97 -32.66
N GLY A 210 -4.46 -7.16 -33.21
CA GLY A 210 -3.07 -7.01 -32.76
C GLY A 210 -2.86 -5.74 -31.95
N TYR A 211 -2.12 -5.87 -30.85
CA TYR A 211 -1.78 -4.75 -29.96
C TYR A 211 -0.33 -4.29 -30.18
N ASP A 212 -0.15 -3.05 -30.63
CA ASP A 212 1.14 -2.37 -30.78
C ASP A 212 1.17 -1.13 -29.85
N GLY A 213 1.43 -1.37 -28.57
CA GLY A 213 1.37 -0.35 -27.53
C GLY A 213 -0.07 0.15 -27.40
N GLU A 214 -0.26 1.43 -27.66
CA GLU A 214 -1.58 2.08 -27.67
C GLU A 214 -2.32 1.93 -29.02
N ASN A 215 -1.65 1.39 -30.05
CA ASN A 215 -2.28 1.14 -31.34
C ASN A 215 -2.89 -0.26 -31.36
N ILE A 216 -4.18 -0.33 -31.66
CA ILE A 216 -4.91 -1.59 -31.80
C ILE A 216 -5.31 -1.74 -33.26
N LEU A 217 -4.89 -2.82 -33.90
CA LEU A 217 -5.05 -3.04 -35.33
C LEU A 217 -5.76 -4.37 -35.64
N CYS A 218 -6.53 -4.44 -36.72
CA CYS A 218 -7.14 -5.68 -37.21
C CYS A 218 -7.00 -5.79 -38.74
N ASP A 219 -7.28 -6.96 -39.30
CA ASP A 219 -7.44 -7.08 -40.75
C ASP A 219 -8.73 -6.36 -41.19
N ALA A 220 -8.80 -5.95 -42.47
CA ALA A 220 -9.94 -5.20 -43.00
C ALA A 220 -11.27 -5.96 -42.89
N GLU A 221 -11.23 -7.30 -42.92
CA GLU A 221 -12.41 -8.17 -42.77
C GLU A 221 -12.95 -8.23 -41.33
N ASP A 222 -12.13 -7.88 -40.34
CA ASP A 222 -12.47 -7.98 -38.91
C ASP A 222 -12.98 -6.65 -38.33
N VAL A 223 -12.82 -5.53 -39.02
CA VAL A 223 -13.03 -4.19 -38.44
C VAL A 223 -14.46 -3.95 -37.95
N ASP A 224 -15.43 -4.54 -38.63
CA ASP A 224 -16.85 -4.42 -38.31
C ASP A 224 -17.36 -5.58 -37.43
N HIS A 225 -16.48 -6.52 -37.04
CA HIS A 225 -16.87 -7.64 -36.19
C HIS A 225 -17.33 -7.11 -34.81
N PRO A 226 -18.49 -7.53 -34.26
CA PRO A 226 -19.04 -6.93 -33.04
C PRO A 226 -18.13 -7.04 -31.81
N GLY A 227 -17.34 -8.11 -31.72
CA GLY A 227 -16.30 -8.23 -30.70
C GLY A 227 -15.21 -7.15 -30.81
N VAL A 228 -14.81 -6.78 -32.03
CA VAL A 228 -13.75 -5.80 -32.30
C VAL A 228 -14.23 -4.38 -31.98
N THR A 229 -15.42 -4.00 -32.42
CA THR A 229 -16.03 -2.71 -32.07
C THR A 229 -16.32 -2.60 -30.57
N GLY A 230 -16.70 -3.72 -29.95
CA GLY A 230 -16.92 -3.84 -28.52
C GLY A 230 -15.69 -3.55 -27.64
N LEU A 231 -14.46 -3.66 -28.15
CA LEU A 231 -13.24 -3.33 -27.39
C LEU A 231 -13.24 -1.88 -26.89
N ASN A 232 -13.59 -0.93 -27.77
CA ASN A 232 -13.67 0.48 -27.38
C ASN A 232 -14.94 0.76 -26.56
N GLU A 233 -16.08 0.27 -27.03
CA GLU A 233 -17.37 0.59 -26.44
C GLU A 233 -17.51 0.00 -25.04
N LYS A 234 -17.20 -1.29 -24.87
CA LYS A 234 -17.37 -2.04 -23.63
C LYS A 234 -16.17 -1.94 -22.71
N TYR A 235 -14.96 -2.16 -23.25
CA TYR A 235 -13.76 -2.30 -22.44
C TYR A 235 -12.90 -1.04 -22.38
N GLY A 236 -13.30 0.05 -23.06
CA GLY A 236 -12.60 1.33 -22.99
C GLY A 236 -11.25 1.37 -23.69
N GLU A 237 -10.93 0.37 -24.51
CA GLU A 237 -9.69 0.33 -25.29
C GLU A 237 -9.67 1.41 -26.38
N PRO A 238 -8.49 1.85 -26.86
CA PRO A 238 -8.38 2.66 -28.07
C PRO A 238 -9.16 2.05 -29.25
N ARG A 239 -9.74 2.90 -30.11
CA ARG A 239 -10.46 2.44 -31.29
C ARG A 239 -9.54 1.63 -32.20
N VAL A 240 -10.02 0.44 -32.58
CA VAL A 240 -9.33 -0.46 -33.51
C VAL A 240 -9.27 0.17 -34.90
N LYS A 241 -8.12 0.04 -35.57
CA LYS A 241 -7.89 0.53 -36.93
C LYS A 241 -7.55 -0.63 -37.87
N VAL A 242 -7.83 -0.46 -39.15
CA VAL A 242 -7.40 -1.44 -40.16
C VAL A 242 -5.88 -1.40 -40.31
N CYS A 243 -5.25 -2.57 -40.28
CA CYS A 243 -3.84 -2.76 -40.57
C CYS A 243 -3.62 -2.77 -42.08
N GLU A 244 -2.97 -1.74 -42.62
CA GLU A 244 -2.57 -1.73 -44.03
C GLU A 244 -1.60 -2.90 -44.30
N GLY A 245 -1.88 -3.69 -45.34
CA GLY A 245 -1.11 -4.90 -45.68
C GLY A 245 -1.42 -6.14 -44.83
N GLY A 246 -2.32 -6.02 -43.84
CA GLY A 246 -2.78 -7.10 -42.98
C GLY A 246 -1.83 -7.43 -41.83
N LEU A 247 -2.38 -8.02 -40.76
CA LEU A 247 -1.67 -8.31 -39.50
C LEU A 247 -0.43 -9.17 -39.71
N SER A 248 -0.47 -10.13 -40.63
CA SER A 248 0.64 -11.04 -40.90
C SER A 248 1.87 -10.35 -41.50
N ASN A 249 1.72 -9.16 -42.08
CA ASN A 249 2.80 -8.41 -42.73
C ASN A 249 3.18 -7.13 -41.98
N TYR A 250 2.58 -6.87 -40.81
CA TYR A 250 2.81 -5.65 -40.04
C TYR A 250 4.22 -5.64 -39.43
N ALA A 251 5.03 -4.63 -39.80
CA ALA A 251 6.41 -4.45 -39.35
C ALA A 251 6.52 -3.18 -38.51
N PRO A 252 6.08 -3.20 -37.24
CA PRO A 252 6.95 -3.51 -36.07
C PRO A 252 6.60 -4.80 -35.29
N SER A 253 5.67 -5.63 -35.78
CA SER A 253 5.02 -6.72 -35.02
C SER A 253 4.13 -6.25 -33.87
N PHE A 254 3.58 -7.20 -33.11
CA PHE A 254 2.63 -6.96 -32.04
C PHE A 254 3.14 -7.46 -30.69
N HIS A 255 2.74 -6.82 -29.61
CA HIS A 255 2.93 -7.30 -28.24
C HIS A 255 2.15 -8.59 -28.05
N LYS A 256 0.84 -8.54 -28.32
CA LYS A 256 -0.07 -9.68 -28.26
C LYS A 256 -1.07 -9.63 -29.41
N LEU A 257 -1.67 -10.78 -29.70
CA LEU A 257 -2.90 -10.85 -30.48
C LEU A 257 -4.05 -11.24 -29.57
N LEU A 258 -5.23 -10.71 -29.84
CA LEU A 258 -6.48 -11.08 -29.23
C LEU A 258 -7.36 -11.72 -30.30
N VAL A 259 -7.70 -12.98 -30.11
CA VAL A 259 -8.71 -13.67 -30.91
C VAL A 259 -10.03 -13.49 -30.19
N ILE A 260 -11.02 -12.91 -30.87
CA ILE A 260 -12.26 -12.46 -30.24
C ILE A 260 -13.48 -12.98 -30.98
N ALA A 261 -14.45 -13.45 -30.20
CA ALA A 261 -15.78 -13.85 -30.66
C ALA A 261 -16.86 -12.89 -30.15
N GLU A 262 -18.04 -12.96 -30.76
CA GLU A 262 -19.26 -12.44 -30.14
C GLU A 262 -19.53 -13.17 -28.80
N GLU A 263 -20.17 -12.47 -27.86
CA GLU A 263 -20.51 -13.00 -26.54
C GLU A 263 -21.81 -13.83 -26.59
N ASP A 264 -21.88 -14.77 -27.53
CA ASP A 264 -22.96 -15.72 -27.68
C ASP A 264 -22.46 -17.18 -27.59
N GLU A 265 -23.38 -18.13 -27.50
CA GLU A 265 -23.03 -19.55 -27.34
C GLU A 265 -22.19 -20.07 -28.52
N VAL A 266 -22.38 -19.52 -29.72
CA VAL A 266 -21.67 -19.93 -30.94
C VAL A 266 -20.23 -19.44 -30.90
N GLY A 267 -20.02 -18.18 -30.53
CA GLY A 267 -18.71 -17.56 -30.41
C GLY A 267 -17.86 -18.19 -29.31
N ILE A 268 -18.45 -18.46 -28.15
CA ILE A 268 -17.77 -19.16 -27.05
C ILE A 268 -17.35 -20.57 -27.49
N ALA A 269 -18.25 -21.32 -28.14
CA ALA A 269 -17.92 -22.65 -28.65
C ALA A 269 -16.81 -22.62 -29.72
N ALA A 270 -16.79 -21.59 -30.57
CA ALA A 270 -15.72 -21.39 -31.55
C ALA A 270 -14.36 -21.17 -30.88
N VAL A 271 -14.30 -20.30 -29.85
CA VAL A 271 -13.10 -20.07 -29.05
C VAL A 271 -12.61 -21.36 -28.38
N ASP A 272 -13.50 -22.10 -27.71
CA ASP A 272 -13.16 -23.35 -27.04
C ASP A 272 -12.59 -24.38 -28.03
N SER A 273 -13.19 -24.47 -29.21
CA SER A 273 -12.73 -25.38 -30.27
C SER A 273 -11.36 -25.00 -30.84
N LEU A 274 -11.03 -23.70 -30.85
CA LEU A 274 -9.77 -23.18 -31.41
C LEU A 274 -8.60 -23.25 -30.43
N ARG A 275 -8.84 -23.23 -29.11
CA ARG A 275 -7.79 -23.17 -28.08
C ARG A 275 -6.72 -24.24 -28.26
N GLN A 276 -7.10 -25.53 -28.24
CA GLN A 276 -6.15 -26.64 -28.41
C GLN A 276 -5.38 -26.60 -29.76
N PRO A 277 -6.07 -26.42 -30.91
CA PRO A 277 -5.38 -26.24 -32.19
C PRO A 277 -4.37 -25.10 -32.20
N LEU A 278 -4.70 -23.96 -31.59
CA LEU A 278 -3.83 -22.79 -31.53
C LEU A 278 -2.64 -22.99 -30.59
N GLU A 279 -2.84 -23.62 -29.44
CA GLU A 279 -1.77 -24.05 -28.52
C GLU A 279 -0.77 -25.00 -29.20
N ALA A 280 -1.25 -25.93 -30.02
CA ALA A 280 -0.41 -26.85 -30.79
C ALA A 280 0.50 -26.08 -31.76
N VAL A 281 -0.01 -25.04 -32.42
CA VAL A 281 0.79 -24.14 -33.25
C VAL A 281 1.79 -23.37 -32.39
N GLY A 282 1.37 -22.87 -31.23
CA GLY A 282 2.20 -22.11 -30.28
C GLY A 282 3.46 -22.84 -29.81
N ARG A 283 3.38 -24.17 -29.63
CA ARG A 283 4.56 -25.01 -29.30
C ARG A 283 5.70 -24.81 -30.29
N SER A 284 5.41 -24.81 -31.59
CA SER A 284 6.37 -24.57 -32.68
C SER A 284 6.50 -23.09 -33.08
N GLY A 285 5.50 -22.29 -32.73
CA GLY A 285 5.35 -20.88 -33.06
C GLY A 285 5.97 -19.94 -32.03
N LYS A 286 6.52 -20.46 -30.93
CA LYS A 286 7.13 -19.69 -29.83
C LYS A 286 6.18 -18.65 -29.20
N PHE A 287 4.90 -19.00 -29.12
CA PHE A 287 3.90 -18.24 -28.37
C PHE A 287 3.12 -19.16 -27.43
N GLU A 288 2.43 -18.56 -26.49
CA GLU A 288 1.53 -19.20 -25.53
C GLU A 288 0.14 -18.57 -25.59
N ILE A 289 -0.85 -19.29 -25.07
CA ILE A 289 -2.25 -18.87 -25.04
C ILE A 289 -2.67 -18.70 -23.60
N THR A 290 -3.28 -17.56 -23.28
CA THR A 290 -4.00 -17.33 -22.02
C THR A 290 -5.42 -16.87 -22.31
N GLN A 291 -6.29 -16.93 -21.30
CA GLN A 291 -7.70 -16.63 -21.44
C GLN A 291 -8.23 -15.95 -20.19
N ALA A 292 -8.55 -14.65 -20.29
CA ALA A 292 -9.22 -13.91 -19.21
C ALA A 292 -10.76 -14.02 -19.31
N LEU A 293 -11.31 -14.02 -20.54
CA LEU A 293 -12.75 -14.09 -20.81
C LEU A 293 -13.07 -15.29 -21.71
N GLN A 294 -14.25 -15.88 -21.53
CA GLN A 294 -14.65 -17.11 -22.24
C GLN A 294 -14.72 -16.95 -23.77
N ASN A 295 -15.02 -15.74 -24.25
CA ASN A 295 -15.12 -15.44 -25.69
C ASN A 295 -13.82 -14.87 -26.29
N MET A 296 -12.69 -14.96 -25.59
CA MET A 296 -11.42 -14.38 -26.04
C MET A 296 -10.23 -15.30 -25.77
N LEU A 297 -9.27 -15.35 -26.70
CA LEU A 297 -7.96 -15.96 -26.48
C LEU A 297 -6.86 -14.93 -26.71
N GLU A 298 -5.90 -14.87 -25.80
CA GLU A 298 -4.73 -14.01 -25.92
C GLU A 298 -3.52 -14.82 -26.38
N VAL A 299 -2.95 -14.43 -27.53
CA VAL A 299 -1.70 -14.97 -28.06
C VAL A 299 -0.55 -14.10 -27.61
N MET A 300 0.36 -14.65 -26.81
CA MET A 300 1.45 -13.90 -26.18
C MET A 300 2.81 -14.56 -26.43
N PRO A 301 3.93 -13.82 -26.38
CA PRO A 301 5.27 -14.39 -26.37
C PRO A 301 5.43 -15.37 -25.19
N LYS A 302 6.19 -16.46 -25.36
CA LYS A 302 6.41 -17.41 -24.25
C LYS A 302 7.12 -16.79 -23.05
N TYR A 303 6.83 -17.30 -21.86
CA TYR A 303 7.48 -16.86 -20.60
C TYR A 303 7.19 -15.38 -20.34
N THR A 304 5.93 -14.98 -20.51
CA THR A 304 5.46 -13.63 -20.20
C THR A 304 4.15 -13.68 -19.42
N GLY A 305 3.71 -12.54 -18.91
CA GLY A 305 2.51 -12.43 -18.09
C GLY A 305 2.64 -11.30 -17.08
N LYS A 306 1.54 -11.02 -16.36
CA LYS A 306 1.52 -9.98 -15.32
C LYS A 306 2.59 -10.20 -14.26
N GLY A 307 2.75 -11.45 -13.79
CA GLY A 307 3.77 -11.79 -12.78
C GLY A 307 5.19 -11.42 -13.22
N GLU A 308 5.56 -11.65 -14.47
CA GLU A 308 6.87 -11.23 -15.01
C GLU A 308 6.99 -9.72 -15.13
N GLY A 309 5.95 -9.03 -15.60
CA GLY A 309 5.92 -7.57 -15.65
C GLY A 309 6.05 -6.93 -14.25
N VAL A 310 5.35 -7.49 -13.25
CA VAL A 310 5.44 -7.09 -11.84
C VAL A 310 6.86 -7.30 -11.31
N LYS A 311 7.48 -8.47 -11.56
CA LYS A 311 8.88 -8.75 -11.18
C LYS A 311 9.85 -7.72 -11.76
N VAL A 312 9.68 -7.36 -13.04
CA VAL A 312 10.51 -6.35 -13.71
C VAL A 312 10.35 -4.99 -13.03
N LEU A 313 9.10 -4.57 -12.77
CA LEU A 313 8.84 -3.29 -12.15
C LEU A 313 9.37 -3.22 -10.71
N LEU A 314 9.12 -4.25 -9.89
CA LEU A 314 9.64 -4.28 -8.51
C LEU A 314 11.16 -4.22 -8.48
N ARG A 315 11.85 -4.94 -9.39
CA ARG A 315 13.31 -4.85 -9.52
C ARG A 315 13.78 -3.44 -9.85
N HIS A 316 13.08 -2.75 -10.77
CA HIS A 316 13.37 -1.37 -11.12
C HIS A 316 13.18 -0.43 -9.92
N LEU A 317 12.17 -0.68 -9.08
CA LEU A 317 11.91 0.06 -7.84
C LEU A 317 12.84 -0.33 -6.68
N GLY A 318 13.68 -1.35 -6.83
CA GLY A 318 14.53 -1.88 -5.76
C GLY A 318 13.75 -2.62 -4.67
N LEU A 319 12.57 -3.16 -5.01
CA LEU A 319 11.66 -3.87 -4.12
C LEU A 319 11.63 -5.37 -4.41
N ARG A 320 11.21 -6.15 -3.42
CA ARG A 320 10.98 -7.60 -3.53
C ARG A 320 9.49 -7.94 -3.49
N GLY A 321 9.14 -9.18 -3.88
CA GLY A 321 7.76 -9.66 -3.85
C GLY A 321 7.13 -9.60 -2.46
N ASN A 322 7.91 -9.81 -1.39
CA ASN A 322 7.43 -9.70 -0.01
C ASN A 322 7.24 -8.25 0.50
N GLU A 323 7.52 -7.25 -0.35
CA GLU A 323 7.31 -5.83 -0.09
C GLU A 323 6.18 -5.25 -0.97
N CYS A 324 5.48 -6.09 -1.73
CA CYS A 324 4.41 -5.71 -2.62
C CYS A 324 3.13 -6.48 -2.27
N LEU A 325 2.02 -5.79 -2.10
CA LEU A 325 0.69 -6.41 -2.14
C LEU A 325 0.31 -6.66 -3.61
N ALA A 326 -0.17 -7.86 -3.96
CA ALA A 326 -0.86 -8.09 -5.24
C ALA A 326 -2.35 -8.30 -5.02
N VAL A 327 -3.20 -7.68 -5.85
CA VAL A 327 -4.65 -7.86 -5.86
C VAL A 327 -5.12 -8.22 -7.27
N GLY A 328 -5.84 -9.32 -7.43
CA GLY A 328 -6.33 -9.80 -8.73
C GLY A 328 -7.40 -10.88 -8.62
N ASP A 329 -8.02 -11.27 -9.74
CA ASP A 329 -9.23 -12.09 -9.73
C ASP A 329 -9.26 -13.27 -10.72
N ALA A 330 -8.38 -13.28 -11.73
CA ALA A 330 -8.46 -14.21 -12.86
C ALA A 330 -7.17 -15.02 -13.12
N GLU A 331 -7.21 -15.90 -14.12
CA GLU A 331 -6.09 -16.81 -14.47
C GLU A 331 -4.78 -16.05 -14.77
N ASN A 332 -4.88 -14.90 -15.44
CA ASN A 332 -3.74 -14.05 -15.78
C ASN A 332 -3.11 -13.33 -14.58
N ASP A 333 -3.75 -13.37 -13.40
CA ASP A 333 -3.24 -12.80 -12.16
C ASP A 333 -2.52 -13.83 -11.28
N GLU A 334 -2.72 -15.11 -11.53
CA GLU A 334 -2.22 -16.22 -10.70
C GLU A 334 -0.72 -16.10 -10.41
N ASP A 335 0.08 -15.74 -11.41
CA ASP A 335 1.53 -15.60 -11.27
C ASP A 335 1.95 -14.41 -10.40
N MET A 336 1.22 -13.28 -10.46
CA MET A 336 1.52 -12.14 -9.57
C MET A 336 1.03 -12.40 -8.15
N LEU A 337 -0.12 -13.06 -7.99
CA LEU A 337 -0.66 -13.46 -6.69
C LEU A 337 0.24 -14.47 -5.99
N ALA A 338 0.86 -15.40 -6.74
CA ALA A 338 1.80 -16.37 -6.19
C ALA A 338 3.19 -15.77 -5.88
N PHE A 339 3.59 -14.70 -6.57
CA PHE A 339 4.90 -14.08 -6.43
C PHE A 339 4.97 -13.04 -5.30
N CYS A 340 3.91 -12.25 -5.14
CA CYS A 340 3.83 -11.22 -4.11
C CYS A 340 3.29 -11.77 -2.78
N SER A 341 3.76 -11.23 -1.66
CA SER A 341 3.24 -11.53 -0.33
C SER A 341 3.28 -10.26 0.53
N PRO A 342 2.14 -9.73 0.98
CA PRO A 342 0.81 -10.34 0.90
C PRO A 342 0.23 -10.38 -0.53
N SER A 343 -0.75 -11.25 -0.76
CA SER A 343 -1.56 -11.25 -1.98
C SER A 343 -3.03 -11.54 -1.66
N ALA A 344 -3.94 -10.93 -2.41
CA ALA A 344 -5.37 -11.01 -2.16
C ALA A 344 -6.16 -11.28 -3.45
N SER A 345 -7.14 -12.17 -3.36
CA SER A 345 -8.19 -12.36 -4.36
C SER A 345 -9.55 -12.00 -3.77
N LEU A 346 -10.52 -11.69 -4.62
CA LEU A 346 -11.85 -11.21 -4.23
C LEU A 346 -12.87 -12.35 -4.12
N ALA A 347 -14.02 -12.09 -3.50
CA ALA A 347 -15.07 -13.09 -3.30
C ALA A 347 -15.63 -13.66 -4.61
N ASP A 348 -15.64 -12.87 -5.68
CA ASP A 348 -16.10 -13.24 -7.03
C ASP A 348 -14.96 -13.68 -7.97
N SER A 349 -13.74 -13.82 -7.45
CA SER A 349 -12.59 -14.30 -8.22
C SER A 349 -12.70 -15.77 -8.63
N SER A 350 -11.95 -16.11 -9.68
CA SER A 350 -11.81 -17.48 -10.19
C SER A 350 -11.23 -18.43 -9.14
N ALA A 351 -11.53 -19.73 -9.26
CA ALA A 351 -11.00 -20.74 -8.34
C ALA A 351 -9.46 -20.82 -8.37
N GLY A 352 -8.86 -20.58 -9.54
CA GLY A 352 -7.40 -20.53 -9.70
C GLY A 352 -6.77 -19.36 -8.95
N ALA A 353 -7.28 -18.14 -9.16
CA ALA A 353 -6.83 -16.95 -8.43
C ALA A 353 -6.94 -17.11 -6.91
N LYS A 354 -8.08 -17.62 -6.43
CA LYS A 354 -8.30 -17.89 -4.99
C LYS A 354 -7.32 -18.91 -4.40
N ALA A 355 -6.91 -19.90 -5.18
CA ALA A 355 -5.95 -20.91 -4.74
C ALA A 355 -4.51 -20.39 -4.70
N LYS A 356 -4.21 -19.28 -5.40
CA LYS A 356 -2.87 -18.67 -5.48
C LYS A 356 -2.68 -17.49 -4.54
N ALA A 357 -3.75 -16.79 -4.20
CA ALA A 357 -3.69 -15.68 -3.25
C ALA A 357 -3.48 -16.18 -1.81
N GLU A 358 -2.71 -15.42 -1.04
CA GLU A 358 -2.53 -15.65 0.41
C GLU A 358 -3.84 -15.40 1.18
N HIS A 359 -4.63 -14.43 0.71
CA HIS A 359 -5.90 -14.04 1.27
C HIS A 359 -7.03 -14.08 0.23
N VAL A 360 -8.21 -14.54 0.66
CA VAL A 360 -9.45 -14.42 -0.12
C VAL A 360 -10.36 -13.49 0.65
N MET A 361 -10.71 -12.36 0.04
CA MET A 361 -11.59 -11.35 0.62
C MET A 361 -13.02 -11.88 0.73
N GLU A 362 -13.76 -11.41 1.72
CA GLU A 362 -15.20 -11.69 1.84
C GLU A 362 -16.01 -10.86 0.86
N GLU A 363 -15.49 -9.68 0.51
CA GLU A 363 -16.08 -8.72 -0.41
C GLU A 363 -15.74 -9.05 -1.87
N SER A 364 -16.73 -8.90 -2.74
CA SER A 364 -16.57 -8.97 -4.19
C SER A 364 -15.96 -7.69 -4.77
N SER A 365 -15.61 -7.73 -6.06
CA SER A 365 -15.23 -6.55 -6.84
C SER A 365 -16.29 -5.43 -6.76
N GLY A 366 -17.58 -5.79 -6.77
CA GLY A 366 -18.70 -4.86 -6.67
C GLY A 366 -18.85 -4.20 -5.30
N GLU A 367 -18.44 -4.89 -4.24
CA GLU A 367 -18.51 -4.44 -2.84
C GLU A 367 -17.22 -3.72 -2.39
N GLY A 368 -16.28 -3.47 -3.31
CA GLY A 368 -15.06 -2.75 -2.99
C GLY A 368 -13.95 -3.60 -2.39
N GLY A 369 -13.97 -4.92 -2.61
CA GLY A 369 -12.99 -5.85 -2.02
C GLY A 369 -11.53 -5.54 -2.38
N ALA A 370 -11.28 -4.94 -3.55
CA ALA A 370 -9.93 -4.49 -3.92
C ALA A 370 -9.43 -3.38 -2.98
N GLY A 371 -10.27 -2.39 -2.70
CA GLY A 371 -10.01 -1.36 -1.69
C GLY A 371 -9.73 -1.99 -0.34
N ARG A 372 -10.66 -2.82 0.16
CA ARG A 372 -10.52 -3.50 1.45
C ARG A 372 -9.22 -4.28 1.60
N ALA A 373 -8.81 -5.01 0.56
CA ALA A 373 -7.53 -5.72 0.55
C ALA A 373 -6.34 -4.78 0.71
N MET A 374 -6.34 -3.64 0.00
CA MET A 374 -5.29 -2.62 0.16
C MET A 374 -5.28 -2.03 1.56
N GLU A 375 -6.43 -1.80 2.17
CA GLU A 375 -6.53 -1.28 3.53
C GLU A 375 -5.97 -2.25 4.56
N LEU A 376 -6.37 -3.52 4.51
CA LEU A 376 -5.95 -4.52 5.49
C LEU A 376 -4.46 -4.85 5.35
N TYR A 377 -3.98 -5.04 4.11
CA TYR A 377 -2.70 -5.69 3.88
C TYR A 377 -1.58 -4.74 3.43
N ALA A 378 -1.90 -3.53 2.94
CA ALA A 378 -0.88 -2.57 2.50
C ALA A 378 -0.88 -1.28 3.31
N LEU A 379 -2.04 -0.63 3.44
CA LEU A 379 -2.18 0.69 4.02
C LEU A 379 -2.28 0.62 5.55
N GLY A 380 -2.85 -0.46 6.07
CA GLY A 380 -3.26 -0.66 7.46
C GLY A 380 -4.49 0.19 7.78
N LEU A 381 -5.64 -0.43 8.05
CA LEU A 381 -6.59 0.17 9.00
C LEU A 381 -5.89 0.12 10.36
N LYS A 382 -5.48 1.32 10.80
CA LYS A 382 -4.30 1.52 11.64
C LYS A 382 -4.45 0.94 13.05
N ALA A 383 -3.35 0.39 13.55
CA ALA A 383 -2.97 0.60 14.95
C ALA A 383 -2.74 2.10 15.16
N ILE A 384 -3.75 2.82 15.62
CA ILE A 384 -3.69 4.25 15.91
C ILE A 384 -3.01 4.43 17.26
N LYS A 385 -1.90 5.17 17.29
CA LYS A 385 -1.22 5.49 18.54
C LYS A 385 -1.86 6.70 19.19
N PHE A 386 -2.56 6.49 20.30
CA PHE A 386 -3.01 7.56 21.18
C PHE A 386 -1.85 8.09 22.01
N VAL A 387 -1.39 9.29 21.67
CA VAL A 387 -0.26 9.93 22.33
C VAL A 387 -0.73 10.65 23.61
N THR A 388 -0.69 9.92 24.71
CA THR A 388 -1.06 10.40 26.04
C THR A 388 -0.38 9.58 27.14
N GLY A 389 0.01 10.26 28.22
CA GLY A 389 0.47 9.61 29.46
C GLY A 389 -0.63 9.35 30.49
N ASN A 390 -1.86 9.82 30.25
CA ASN A 390 -2.95 9.75 31.24
C ASN A 390 -3.78 8.48 31.05
N LYS A 391 -3.63 7.52 31.97
CA LYS A 391 -4.32 6.23 31.95
C LYS A 391 -5.85 6.34 31.91
N LYS A 392 -6.43 7.32 32.61
CA LYS A 392 -7.89 7.51 32.64
C LYS A 392 -8.44 7.97 31.29
N LYS A 393 -7.68 8.79 30.55
CA LYS A 393 -8.02 9.16 29.17
C LYS A 393 -8.01 7.93 28.26
N VAL A 394 -6.99 7.07 28.40
CA VAL A 394 -6.91 5.83 27.63
C VAL A 394 -8.11 4.93 27.90
N GLU A 395 -8.51 4.78 29.17
CA GLU A 395 -9.72 4.01 29.52
C GLU A 395 -10.99 4.58 28.87
N GLU A 396 -11.21 5.90 28.95
CA GLU A 396 -12.38 6.54 28.32
C GLU A 396 -12.39 6.35 26.80
N VAL A 397 -11.24 6.56 26.13
CA VAL A 397 -11.14 6.40 24.67
C VAL A 397 -11.33 4.96 24.24
N LYS A 398 -10.77 3.99 24.96
CA LYS A 398 -10.99 2.57 24.67
C LYS A 398 -12.45 2.17 24.80
N ALA A 399 -13.19 2.73 25.77
CA ALA A 399 -14.62 2.50 25.89
C ALA A 399 -15.42 3.13 24.75
N LEU A 400 -15.03 4.32 24.28
CA LEU A 400 -15.70 5.03 23.18
C LEU A 400 -15.46 4.40 21.80
N MET A 401 -14.29 3.77 21.63
CA MET A 401 -13.79 3.27 20.34
C MET A 401 -13.82 1.74 20.23
N GLY A 402 -14.21 1.02 21.29
CA GLY A 402 -14.09 -0.44 21.39
C GLY A 402 -14.96 -1.26 20.42
N ASP A 403 -15.85 -0.62 19.68
CA ASP A 403 -16.76 -1.19 18.69
C ASP A 403 -16.45 -0.73 17.25
N VAL A 404 -15.32 -0.05 17.03
CA VAL A 404 -14.84 0.26 15.67
C VAL A 404 -14.02 -0.94 15.20
N GLU A 405 -14.54 -1.70 14.25
CA GLU A 405 -13.84 -2.84 13.66
C GLU A 405 -12.56 -2.36 12.94
N GLY A 406 -11.50 -3.17 12.95
CA GLY A 406 -10.25 -2.85 12.25
C GLY A 406 -9.39 -1.72 12.84
N VAL A 407 -9.82 -1.03 13.90
CA VAL A 407 -9.04 0.04 14.55
C VAL A 407 -8.51 -0.40 15.92
N GLU A 408 -7.19 -0.56 16.03
CA GLU A 408 -6.54 -0.82 17.31
C GLU A 408 -6.00 0.48 17.92
N ILE A 409 -6.51 0.88 19.10
CA ILE A 409 -5.98 2.06 19.81
C ILE A 409 -4.95 1.63 20.86
N ASP A 410 -3.69 1.90 20.52
CA ASP A 410 -2.55 1.71 21.39
C ASP A 410 -2.14 3.02 22.05
N ASN A 411 -1.72 2.99 23.32
CA ASN A 411 -1.24 4.19 24.00
C ASN A 411 0.28 4.32 23.86
N VAL A 412 0.75 5.52 23.54
CA VAL A 412 2.18 5.87 23.62
C VAL A 412 2.33 7.08 24.52
N LYS A 413 3.25 6.99 25.49
CA LYS A 413 3.64 8.14 26.30
C LYS A 413 4.85 8.81 25.64
N LEU A 414 4.61 9.94 24.98
CA LEU A 414 5.67 10.82 24.48
C LEU A 414 5.71 12.10 25.31
N ASP A 415 6.92 12.64 25.48
CA ASP A 415 7.13 13.95 26.09
C ASP A 415 7.12 15.00 24.97
N LEU A 416 5.94 15.52 24.65
CA LEU A 416 5.74 16.55 23.65
C LEU A 416 5.68 17.92 24.34
N PRO A 417 6.14 19.01 23.69
CA PRO A 417 6.01 20.33 24.25
C PRO A 417 4.53 20.70 24.47
N GLU A 418 4.20 21.22 25.66
CA GLU A 418 2.91 21.87 25.89
C GLU A 418 2.93 23.25 25.22
N LEU A 419 2.45 23.31 23.97
CA LEU A 419 2.43 24.53 23.17
C LEU A 419 1.49 25.58 23.79
N GLN A 420 1.96 26.82 23.88
CA GLN A 420 1.23 27.92 24.50
C GLN A 420 0.53 28.78 23.44
N GLY A 421 -0.72 29.16 23.70
CA GLY A 421 -1.52 30.00 22.83
C GLY A 421 -2.96 30.15 23.33
N SER A 422 -3.73 31.00 22.67
CA SER A 422 -5.17 31.17 22.93
C SER A 422 -6.06 30.39 21.95
N ASP A 423 -5.50 29.93 20.83
CA ASP A 423 -6.20 29.13 19.83
C ASP A 423 -5.96 27.63 20.07
N ALA A 424 -6.95 26.98 20.69
CA ALA A 424 -6.89 25.55 21.00
C ALA A 424 -6.80 24.66 19.75
N ILE A 425 -7.32 25.13 18.60
CA ILE A 425 -7.29 24.40 17.33
C ILE A 425 -5.85 24.33 16.82
N GLU A 426 -5.15 25.46 16.80
CA GLU A 426 -3.78 25.51 16.30
C GLU A 426 -2.80 24.76 17.22
N ILE A 427 -3.00 24.84 18.53
CA ILE A 427 -2.24 24.06 19.51
C ILE A 427 -2.38 22.56 19.25
N ALA A 428 -3.64 22.08 19.13
CA ALA A 428 -3.92 20.67 18.90
C ALA A 428 -3.34 20.18 17.55
N ARG A 429 -3.43 21.01 16.50
CA ARG A 429 -2.83 20.72 15.19
C ARG A 429 -1.32 20.52 15.30
N GLN A 430 -0.61 21.51 15.84
CA GLN A 430 0.85 21.46 15.93
C GLN A 430 1.33 20.30 16.81
N LYS A 431 0.64 20.05 17.93
CA LYS A 431 0.92 18.91 18.80
C LYS A 431 0.78 17.58 18.07
N CYS A 432 -0.28 17.42 17.27
CA CYS A 432 -0.51 16.22 16.47
C CYS A 432 0.57 16.04 15.39
N MET A 433 0.99 17.11 14.73
CA MET A 433 2.08 17.06 13.74
C MET A 433 3.40 16.62 14.37
N LEU A 434 3.74 17.16 15.56
CA LEU A 434 4.92 16.74 16.31
C LEU A 434 4.81 15.27 16.75
N ALA A 435 3.64 14.85 17.22
CA ALA A 435 3.38 13.46 17.58
C ALA A 435 3.57 12.51 16.38
N ALA A 436 3.02 12.87 15.21
CA ALA A 436 3.10 12.06 14.00
C ALA A 436 4.53 11.87 13.53
N LYS A 437 5.33 12.95 13.64
CA LYS A 437 6.76 12.93 13.33
C LYS A 437 7.55 11.99 14.26
N GLU A 438 7.31 12.07 15.57
CA GLU A 438 8.04 11.23 16.55
C GLU A 438 7.60 9.76 16.51
N VAL A 439 6.31 9.49 16.25
CA VAL A 439 5.79 8.12 16.16
C VAL A 439 6.11 7.47 14.80
N GLY A 440 6.20 8.24 13.72
CA GLY A 440 6.42 7.72 12.37
C GLY A 440 5.21 6.97 11.80
N GLY A 441 4.00 7.28 12.27
CA GLY A 441 2.78 6.58 11.90
C GLY A 441 1.51 7.33 12.34
N ALA A 442 0.38 6.65 12.27
CA ALA A 442 -0.90 7.26 12.60
C ALA A 442 -1.03 7.54 14.09
N VAL A 443 -1.39 8.78 14.39
CA VAL A 443 -1.50 9.26 15.76
C VAL A 443 -2.83 9.96 15.99
N ILE A 444 -3.32 9.81 17.21
CA ILE A 444 -4.28 10.74 17.77
C ILE A 444 -3.68 11.44 18.98
N THR A 445 -3.92 12.74 19.07
CA THR A 445 -3.69 13.55 20.26
C THR A 445 -5.01 14.16 20.68
N GLU A 446 -5.14 14.46 21.98
CA GLU A 446 -6.25 15.30 22.44
C GLU A 446 -5.73 16.49 23.27
N ASP A 447 -6.45 17.60 23.17
CA ASP A 447 -6.31 18.75 24.05
C ASP A 447 -7.67 19.13 24.63
N THR A 448 -7.73 19.17 25.97
CA THR A 448 -8.94 19.45 26.74
C THR A 448 -8.82 20.82 27.40
N SER A 449 -9.84 21.64 27.26
CA SER A 449 -9.96 22.97 27.85
C SER A 449 -11.21 23.07 28.72
N LEU A 450 -11.12 23.84 29.80
CA LEU A 450 -12.28 24.31 30.58
C LEU A 450 -12.27 25.83 30.58
N CYS A 451 -13.29 26.43 29.99
CA CYS A 451 -13.33 27.85 29.68
C CYS A 451 -14.43 28.52 30.49
N PHE A 452 -14.09 29.52 31.30
CA PHE A 452 -15.08 30.32 32.03
C PHE A 452 -15.46 31.52 31.17
N ASN A 453 -16.74 31.70 30.88
CA ASN A 453 -17.21 32.79 30.02
C ASN A 453 -16.90 34.16 30.64
N ALA A 454 -17.08 34.28 31.96
CA ALA A 454 -16.74 35.47 32.73
C ALA A 454 -15.25 35.88 32.67
N LEU A 455 -14.35 34.93 32.39
CA LEU A 455 -12.91 35.20 32.24
C LEU A 455 -12.48 35.22 30.77
N GLY A 456 -13.41 35.41 29.83
CA GLY A 456 -13.10 35.43 28.40
C GLY A 456 -12.54 34.10 27.88
N GLY A 457 -12.88 32.99 28.53
CA GLY A 457 -12.44 31.63 28.16
C GLY A 457 -11.25 31.09 28.95
N LEU A 458 -10.64 31.87 29.85
CA LEU A 458 -9.64 31.34 30.78
C LEU A 458 -10.31 30.48 31.89
N PRO A 459 -9.61 29.49 32.47
CA PRO A 459 -8.23 29.10 32.22
C PRO A 459 -8.00 28.35 30.90
N GLY A 460 -9.05 27.87 30.24
CA GLY A 460 -8.98 27.24 28.93
C GLY A 460 -8.04 26.04 28.88
N PRO A 461 -7.06 25.99 27.94
CA PRO A 461 -6.12 24.88 27.83
C PRO A 461 -5.18 24.75 29.04
N TYR A 462 -5.05 25.80 29.86
CA TYR A 462 -4.19 25.80 31.06
C TYR A 462 -4.85 25.15 32.28
N ILE A 463 -6.06 24.60 32.14
CA ILE A 463 -6.86 24.11 33.27
C ILE A 463 -6.13 23.09 34.17
N ARG A 464 -5.26 22.25 33.61
CA ARG A 464 -4.46 21.29 34.39
C ARG A 464 -3.64 22.00 35.48
N TRP A 465 -2.94 23.05 35.11
CA TRP A 465 -2.07 23.82 36.01
C TRP A 465 -2.87 24.61 37.05
N PHE A 466 -4.01 25.16 36.64
CA PHE A 466 -4.91 25.85 37.55
C PHE A 466 -5.54 24.88 38.56
N LEU A 467 -5.96 23.69 38.14
CA LEU A 467 -6.49 22.69 39.04
C LEU A 467 -5.43 22.22 40.05
N GLU A 468 -4.20 21.98 39.60
CA GLU A 468 -3.10 21.57 40.47
C GLU A 468 -2.75 22.65 41.52
N SER A 469 -2.78 23.91 41.11
CA SER A 469 -2.40 25.04 41.97
C SER A 469 -3.54 25.48 42.91
N CYS A 470 -4.76 25.56 42.39
CA CYS A 470 -5.91 26.15 43.07
C CYS A 470 -6.86 25.12 43.68
N GLY A 471 -6.82 23.87 43.21
CA GLY A 471 -7.80 22.84 43.53
C GLY A 471 -9.22 23.18 43.04
N HIS A 472 -10.16 22.25 43.26
CA HIS A 472 -11.57 22.45 42.90
C HIS A 472 -12.20 23.67 43.56
N GLU A 473 -11.86 23.92 44.83
CA GLU A 473 -12.38 25.06 45.58
C GLU A 473 -11.85 26.39 45.04
N GLY A 474 -10.55 26.48 44.77
CA GLY A 474 -9.97 27.69 44.20
C GLY A 474 -10.51 27.99 42.81
N LEU A 475 -10.66 26.98 41.95
CA LEU A 475 -11.29 27.13 40.64
C LEU A 475 -12.72 27.67 40.73
N ASN A 476 -13.52 27.18 41.68
CA ASN A 476 -14.88 27.70 41.90
C ASN A 476 -14.86 29.16 42.41
N LYS A 477 -13.95 29.47 43.35
CA LYS A 477 -13.79 30.82 43.94
C LYS A 477 -13.29 31.87 42.95
N MET A 478 -12.61 31.47 41.87
CA MET A 478 -12.19 32.39 40.81
C MET A 478 -13.37 33.17 40.19
N LEU A 479 -14.59 32.65 40.32
CA LEU A 479 -15.81 33.26 39.80
C LEU A 479 -16.64 34.00 40.85
N ASP A 480 -16.20 34.09 42.12
CA ASP A 480 -16.98 34.75 43.19
C ASP A 480 -17.21 36.25 42.93
N GLY A 481 -16.33 36.89 42.16
CA GLY A 481 -16.47 38.29 41.75
C GLY A 481 -17.37 38.53 40.53
N PHE A 482 -17.94 37.48 39.94
CA PHE A 482 -18.71 37.54 38.71
C PHE A 482 -20.13 36.99 38.93
N GLU A 483 -21.12 37.63 38.30
CA GLU A 483 -22.49 37.11 38.28
C GLU A 483 -22.61 35.90 37.33
N ASP A 484 -21.82 35.89 36.26
CA ASP A 484 -21.77 34.81 35.29
C ASP A 484 -20.86 33.67 35.75
N ARG A 485 -21.45 32.49 35.93
CA ARG A 485 -20.74 31.23 36.22
C ARG A 485 -20.82 30.23 35.07
N SER A 486 -21.35 30.65 33.92
CA SER A 486 -21.41 29.80 32.74
C SER A 486 -20.00 29.49 32.24
N ALA A 487 -19.83 28.27 31.76
CA ALA A 487 -18.57 27.75 31.28
C ALA A 487 -18.82 26.73 30.18
N TYR A 488 -17.78 26.42 29.42
CA TYR A 488 -17.81 25.31 28.49
C TYR A 488 -16.58 24.45 28.61
N ALA A 489 -16.78 23.15 28.42
CA ALA A 489 -15.72 22.20 28.25
C ALA A 489 -15.52 21.92 26.75
N GLN A 490 -14.27 21.84 26.31
CA GLN A 490 -13.92 21.57 24.92
C GLN A 490 -12.82 20.53 24.83
N THR A 491 -12.98 19.54 23.96
CA THR A 491 -11.90 18.62 23.56
C THR A 491 -11.75 18.69 22.06
N ILE A 492 -10.51 18.85 21.62
CA ILE A 492 -10.14 18.73 20.22
C ILE A 492 -9.34 17.44 20.10
N VAL A 493 -9.91 16.47 19.37
CA VAL A 493 -9.18 15.29 18.92
C VAL A 493 -8.52 15.67 17.60
N ALA A 494 -7.20 15.56 17.54
CA ALA A 494 -6.44 15.77 16.32
C ALA A 494 -5.87 14.42 15.87
N PHE A 495 -6.17 14.04 14.63
CA PHE A 495 -5.73 12.82 13.98
C PHE A 495 -4.80 13.17 12.82
N CYS A 496 -3.69 12.45 12.73
CA CYS A 496 -2.78 12.56 11.61
C CYS A 496 -2.41 11.16 11.13
N GLU A 497 -2.44 10.96 9.82
CA GLU A 497 -2.17 9.67 9.22
C GLU A 497 -0.69 9.25 9.26
N GLY A 498 0.21 10.22 9.42
CA GLY A 498 1.65 10.05 9.45
C GLY A 498 2.36 11.38 9.14
N GLU A 499 3.69 11.40 9.24
CA GLU A 499 4.48 12.60 8.98
C GLU A 499 4.17 13.21 7.59
N GLY A 500 3.93 14.52 7.55
CA GLY A 500 3.64 15.27 6.33
C GLY A 500 2.19 15.16 5.81
N GLN A 501 1.33 14.38 6.48
CA GLN A 501 -0.08 14.28 6.14
C GLN A 501 -0.91 15.40 6.78
N GLU A 502 -2.10 15.66 6.23
CA GLU A 502 -3.04 16.61 6.82
C GLU A 502 -3.46 16.18 8.23
N VAL A 503 -3.65 17.16 9.11
CA VAL A 503 -4.20 16.93 10.45
C VAL A 503 -5.69 17.21 10.43
N LEU A 504 -6.46 16.17 10.66
CA LEU A 504 -7.91 16.24 10.81
C LEU A 504 -8.27 16.52 12.27
N MET A 505 -9.29 17.34 12.48
CA MET A 505 -9.65 17.81 13.82
C MET A 505 -11.14 17.64 14.10
N PHE A 506 -11.42 17.03 15.25
CA PHE A 506 -12.77 16.72 15.69
C PHE A 506 -13.02 17.46 17.01
N ASN A 507 -13.85 18.50 16.93
CA ASN A 507 -14.14 19.37 18.06
C ASN A 507 -15.43 18.93 18.76
N GLY A 508 -15.32 18.56 20.03
CA GLY A 508 -16.44 18.31 20.92
C GLY A 508 -16.52 19.40 21.98
N ARG A 509 -17.73 19.95 22.17
CA ARG A 509 -18.01 21.02 23.14
C ARG A 509 -19.27 20.71 23.93
N THR A 510 -19.23 21.05 25.21
CA THR A 510 -20.39 20.96 26.12
C THR A 510 -20.46 22.23 26.96
N GLU A 511 -21.61 22.88 26.93
CA GLU A 511 -21.93 24.02 27.80
C GLU A 511 -22.28 23.52 29.20
N GLY A 512 -22.00 24.32 30.22
CA GLY A 512 -22.29 24.00 31.60
C GLY A 512 -22.10 25.20 32.52
N THR A 513 -22.08 24.92 33.83
CA THR A 513 -21.91 25.94 34.87
C THR A 513 -20.90 25.48 35.91
N ILE A 514 -20.13 26.42 36.47
CA ILE A 514 -19.17 26.13 37.54
C ILE A 514 -19.84 26.21 38.90
N VAL A 515 -19.85 25.08 39.62
CA VAL A 515 -20.52 24.91 40.91
C VAL A 515 -19.56 24.41 41.99
N PRO A 516 -19.91 24.53 43.28
CA PRO A 516 -19.13 23.91 44.34
C PRO A 516 -18.99 22.40 44.12
N ALA A 517 -17.83 21.84 44.49
CA ALA A 517 -17.48 20.48 44.12
C ALA A 517 -18.45 19.42 44.70
N ARG A 518 -19.03 18.58 43.84
CA ARG A 518 -19.88 17.43 44.22
C ARG A 518 -19.42 16.15 43.50
N GLY A 519 -19.81 14.99 44.02
CA GLY A 519 -19.41 13.69 43.47
C GLY A 519 -17.91 13.36 43.61
N SER A 520 -17.39 12.51 42.73
CA SER A 520 -15.98 12.11 42.71
C SER A 520 -15.07 13.25 42.23
N LYS A 521 -13.94 13.42 42.93
CA LYS A 521 -12.89 14.39 42.60
C LYS A 521 -11.69 13.74 41.90
N ASP A 522 -11.80 12.47 41.53
CA ASP A 522 -10.65 11.66 41.12
C ASP A 522 -10.18 11.98 39.69
N PHE A 523 -10.95 12.72 38.90
CA PHE A 523 -10.61 13.01 37.51
C PHE A 523 -10.82 14.49 37.16
N GLY A 524 -9.69 15.20 37.07
CA GLY A 524 -9.67 16.59 36.63
C GLY A 524 -10.62 17.47 37.44
N TRP A 525 -11.37 18.30 36.72
CA TRP A 525 -12.31 19.29 37.25
C TRP A 525 -13.76 18.80 37.22
N ASP A 526 -14.00 17.51 37.00
CA ASP A 526 -15.34 16.93 36.81
C ASP A 526 -16.31 17.28 37.96
N ALA A 527 -15.81 17.34 39.19
CA ALA A 527 -16.61 17.64 40.38
C ALA A 527 -17.21 19.05 40.40
N ILE A 528 -16.71 20.00 39.60
CA ILE A 528 -17.14 21.41 39.62
C ILE A 528 -17.86 21.86 38.35
N PHE A 529 -17.91 21.02 37.31
CA PHE A 529 -18.56 21.35 36.05
C PHE A 529 -19.91 20.65 35.96
N GLU A 530 -20.98 21.43 36.05
CA GLU A 530 -22.37 20.98 36.03
C GLU A 530 -22.98 21.07 34.64
N VAL A 531 -23.64 19.97 34.23
CA VAL A 531 -24.47 19.88 33.04
C VAL A 531 -25.81 19.27 33.46
N ASP A 532 -26.91 19.94 33.13
CA ASP A 532 -28.28 19.48 33.42
C ASP A 532 -28.52 19.07 34.89
N GLY A 533 -27.96 19.85 35.82
CA GLY A 533 -28.14 19.66 37.27
C GLY A 533 -27.26 18.60 37.93
N LYS A 534 -26.38 17.93 37.17
CA LYS A 534 -25.37 17.01 37.70
C LYS A 534 -23.96 17.47 37.32
N THR A 535 -23.03 17.37 38.26
CA THR A 535 -21.60 17.51 37.92
C THR A 535 -21.12 16.26 37.19
N TYR A 536 -20.08 16.38 36.37
CA TYR A 536 -19.45 15.18 35.78
C TYR A 536 -18.96 14.20 36.86
N GLY A 537 -18.57 14.70 38.04
CA GLY A 537 -18.19 13.86 39.18
C GLY A 537 -19.35 13.04 39.78
N GLU A 538 -20.60 13.41 39.51
CA GLU A 538 -21.82 12.71 39.95
C GLU A 538 -22.35 11.70 38.90
N MET A 539 -21.82 11.74 37.68
CA MET A 539 -22.21 10.84 36.58
C MET A 539 -21.38 9.55 36.61
N ASN A 540 -21.98 8.43 36.20
CA ASN A 540 -21.19 7.24 35.87
C ASN A 540 -20.43 7.44 34.53
N LYS A 541 -19.55 6.51 34.16
CA LYS A 541 -18.68 6.65 32.97
C LYS A 541 -19.51 6.70 31.68
N GLU A 542 -20.55 5.87 31.59
CA GLU A 542 -21.42 5.74 30.43
C GLU A 542 -22.24 7.03 30.22
N GLU A 543 -22.94 7.50 31.26
CA GLU A 543 -23.71 8.75 31.26
C GLU A 543 -22.82 9.94 30.87
N LYS A 544 -21.61 10.03 31.43
CA LYS A 544 -20.68 11.11 31.11
C LYS A 544 -20.23 11.05 29.66
N ASN A 545 -19.93 9.86 29.14
CA ASN A 545 -19.46 9.69 27.76
C ASN A 545 -20.50 10.16 26.73
N GLU A 546 -21.79 10.04 27.00
CA GLU A 546 -22.86 10.52 26.12
C GLU A 546 -22.90 12.05 26.00
N VAL A 547 -22.67 12.77 27.10
CA VAL A 547 -22.83 14.24 27.15
C VAL A 547 -21.52 15.01 27.11
N SER A 548 -20.39 14.35 27.35
CA SER A 548 -19.10 15.03 27.51
C SER A 548 -18.54 15.56 26.21
N HIS A 549 -17.81 16.66 26.34
CA HIS A 549 -16.99 17.25 25.29
C HIS A 549 -16.01 16.23 24.65
N ARG A 550 -15.38 15.35 25.44
CA ARG A 550 -14.52 14.25 24.92
C ARG A 550 -15.34 13.22 24.15
N GLY A 551 -16.44 12.73 24.72
CA GLY A 551 -17.33 11.78 24.05
C GLY A 551 -17.84 12.29 22.70
N LYS A 552 -18.29 13.55 22.65
CA LYS A 552 -18.70 14.22 21.40
C LYS A 552 -17.58 14.35 20.37
N ALA A 553 -16.35 14.62 20.81
CA ALA A 553 -15.20 14.72 19.90
C ALA A 553 -14.84 13.36 19.30
N PHE A 554 -14.79 12.33 20.14
CA PHE A 554 -14.50 10.96 19.72
C PHE A 554 -15.63 10.32 18.92
N LEU A 555 -16.89 10.70 19.14
CA LEU A 555 -18.00 10.27 18.30
C LEU A 555 -17.83 10.75 16.87
N LYS A 556 -17.49 12.04 16.68
CA LYS A 556 -17.18 12.58 15.34
C LYS A 556 -15.98 11.91 14.69
N PHE A 557 -14.94 11.64 15.48
CA PHE A 557 -13.77 10.89 14.98
C PHE A 557 -14.13 9.46 14.58
N LYS A 558 -14.99 8.81 15.36
CA LYS A 558 -15.49 7.46 15.10
C LYS A 558 -16.38 7.42 13.86
N GLU A 559 -17.27 8.39 13.67
CA GLU A 559 -18.05 8.54 12.43
C GLU A 559 -17.11 8.68 11.23
N TYR A 560 -16.10 9.54 11.33
CA TYR A 560 -15.08 9.66 10.28
C TYR A 560 -14.36 8.35 9.98
N LEU A 561 -13.99 7.56 11.00
CA LEU A 561 -13.35 6.26 10.79
C LEU A 561 -14.30 5.24 10.16
N LYS A 562 -15.60 5.26 10.50
CA LYS A 562 -16.61 4.40 9.89
C LYS A 562 -16.94 4.76 8.45
N ASP A 563 -16.77 6.03 8.08
CA ASP A 563 -16.89 6.46 6.68
C ASP A 563 -15.66 6.07 5.84
N LEU A 564 -14.60 5.55 6.48
CA LEU A 564 -13.44 4.96 5.80
C LEU A 564 -13.55 3.43 5.66
N ASP A 565 -14.37 2.77 6.49
CA ASP A 565 -14.81 1.38 6.29
C ASP A 565 -15.94 1.34 5.24
#